data_AF-A0A5E4QK48-F1
#
_entry.id   AF-A0A5E4QK48-F1
#
_cell.length_a   1.000
_cell.length_b   1.000
_cell.length_c   1.000
_cell.angle_alpha   90.00
_cell.angle_beta   90.00
_cell.angle_gamma   90.00
#
_symmetry.space_group_name_H-M   'P 1'
#
loop_
_entity.id
_entity.type
_entity.pdbx_description
1 polymer ?
#
loop_
_entity_poly.entity_id
_entity_poly.type
_entity_poly.pdbx_seq_one_letter_code
_entity_poly.pdbx_strand_id
1 'polypeptide(L)' 'IFRQHYIAVPNPPGIMRLMERGSSVPWSQVLQESIGEAKLSGEALRDYFRPLEDWLRSENLRTGEYLGWSYDGDYCKF' A
#
# COMPACT_ATOMS: atom_id res chain seq x y z
N ILE A 1 -15.77 24.46 5.80
CA ILE A 1 -15.75 23.57 7.00
C ILE A 1 -16.02 22.16 6.49
N PHE A 2 -14.96 21.52 5.98
CA PHE A 2 -15.05 20.25 5.27
C PHE A 2 -15.23 19.12 6.30
N ARG A 3 -16.37 18.43 6.25
CA ARG A 3 -16.52 17.15 6.94
C ARG A 3 -15.58 16.16 6.28
N GLN A 4 -14.48 15.85 6.93
CA GLN A 4 -13.74 14.63 6.66
C GLN A 4 -14.70 13.47 6.94
N HIS A 5 -15.20 12.82 5.89
CA HIS A 5 -15.83 11.51 6.02
C HIS A 5 -14.70 10.53 6.31
N TYR A 6 -14.29 10.47 7.58
CA TYR A 6 -13.49 9.35 8.07
C TYR A 6 -14.41 8.14 7.99
N ILE A 7 -14.15 7.25 7.02
CA ILE A 7 -14.72 5.92 7.05
C ILE A 7 -14.21 5.31 8.35
N ALA A 8 -15.10 5.18 9.34
CA ALA A 8 -14.76 4.56 10.60
C ALA A 8 -14.47 3.09 10.28
N VAL A 9 -13.19 2.76 10.08
CA VAL A 9 -12.73 1.37 10.13
C VAL A 9 -13.04 0.91 11.56
N PRO A 10 -14.02 0.02 11.78
CA PRO A 10 -14.29 -0.47 13.12
C PRO A 10 -12.98 -1.04 13.66
N ASN A 11 -12.58 -0.63 14.86
CA ASN A 11 -11.29 -0.98 15.44
C ASN A 11 -10.96 -2.45 15.15
N PRO A 12 -9.99 -2.74 14.27
CA PRO A 12 -9.65 -4.12 13.95
C PRO A 12 -9.27 -4.80 15.27
N PRO A 13 -9.66 -6.07 15.49
CA PRO A 13 -9.16 -6.81 16.64
C PRO A 13 -7.64 -6.62 16.71
N GLY A 14 -7.16 -6.24 17.90
CA GLY A 14 -5.75 -5.91 18.10
C GLY A 14 -4.83 -7.00 17.57
N ILE A 15 -3.62 -6.61 17.14
CA ILE A 15 -2.61 -7.47 16.48
C ILE A 15 -2.42 -8.81 17.19
N MET A 16 -2.56 -8.86 18.51
CA MET A 16 -2.53 -10.10 19.31
C MET A 16 -3.51 -11.17 18.82
N ARG A 17 -4.78 -10.82 18.59
CA ARG A 17 -5.81 -11.79 18.15
C ARG A 17 -5.55 -12.30 16.73
N LEU A 18 -4.93 -11.47 15.88
CA LEU A 18 -4.48 -11.88 14.55
C LEU A 18 -3.33 -12.89 14.66
N MET A 19 -2.34 -12.61 15.51
CA MET A 19 -1.17 -13.48 15.69
C MET A 19 -1.50 -14.81 16.37
N GLU A 20 -2.48 -14.84 17.27
CA GLU A 20 -2.98 -16.07 17.93
C GLU A 20 -3.44 -17.15 16.94
N ARG A 21 -3.89 -16.76 15.73
CA ARG A 21 -4.38 -17.71 14.71
C ARG A 21 -3.27 -18.53 14.05
N GLY A 22 -2.02 -18.05 14.08
CA GLY A 22 -0.88 -18.73 13.47
C GLY A 22 -1.16 -19.25 12.05
N SER A 23 -0.85 -20.52 11.81
CA SER A 23 -1.11 -21.22 10.53
C SER A 23 -2.39 -22.08 10.57
N SER A 24 -3.22 -21.96 11.61
CA SER A 24 -4.38 -22.83 11.80
C SER A 24 -5.54 -22.52 10.85
N VAL A 25 -5.55 -21.33 10.25
CA VAL A 25 -6.58 -20.86 9.31
C VAL A 25 -5.92 -20.17 8.10
N PRO A 26 -6.56 -20.17 6.92
CA PRO A 26 -6.05 -19.45 5.76
C PRO A 26 -5.85 -17.95 6.06
N TRP A 27 -4.72 -17.40 5.60
CA TRP A 27 -4.35 -16.01 5.85
C TRP A 27 -5.41 -14.99 5.41
N SER A 28 -6.12 -15.26 4.32
CA SER A 28 -7.19 -14.39 3.81
C SER A 28 -8.39 -14.30 4.75
N GLN A 29 -8.70 -15.39 5.47
CA GLN A 29 -9.76 -15.40 6.47
C GLN A 29 -9.36 -14.59 7.71
N VAL A 30 -8.10 -14.71 8.15
CA VAL A 30 -7.58 -13.92 9.26
C VAL A 30 -7.59 -12.43 8.95
N LEU A 31 -7.23 -12.04 7.73
CA LEU A 31 -7.31 -10.65 7.26
C LEU A 31 -8.75 -10.14 7.20
N GLN A 32 -9.69 -10.96 6.70
CA GLN A 32 -11.11 -10.59 6.67
C GLN A 32 -11.68 -10.36 8.08
N GLU A 33 -11.27 -11.18 9.06
CA GLU A 33 -11.66 -11.04 10.46
C GLU A 33 -11.01 -9.82 11.14
N SER A 34 -9.83 -9.37 10.67
CA SER A 34 -9.09 -8.27 11.27
C SER A 34 -9.39 -6.92 10.63
N ILE A 35 -9.05 -6.75 9.36
CA ILE A 35 -9.13 -5.48 8.63
C ILE A 35 -10.41 -5.37 7.79
N GLY A 36 -11.25 -6.39 7.77
CA GLY A 36 -12.48 -6.41 6.97
C GLY A 36 -12.23 -6.68 5.48
N GLU A 37 -11.00 -7.00 5.09
CA GLU A 37 -10.61 -7.29 3.71
C GLU A 37 -10.02 -8.70 3.59
N ALA A 38 -10.55 -9.50 2.65
CA ALA A 38 -10.03 -10.85 2.36
C ALA A 38 -8.86 -10.86 1.34
N LYS A 39 -8.55 -9.72 0.73
CA LYS A 39 -7.53 -9.57 -0.32
C LYS A 39 -6.48 -8.56 0.09
N LEU A 40 -5.24 -8.74 -0.38
CA LEU A 40 -4.19 -7.75 -0.18
C LEU A 40 -4.44 -6.54 -1.10
N SER A 41 -4.58 -5.36 -0.48
CA SER A 41 -4.68 -4.08 -1.17
C SER A 41 -3.43 -3.24 -0.93
N GLY A 42 -2.90 -2.62 -2.00
CA GLY A 42 -1.83 -1.63 -1.92
C GLY A 42 -2.31 -0.21 -1.62
N GLU A 43 -3.62 -0.02 -1.42
CA GLU A 43 -4.25 1.29 -1.24
C GLU A 43 -3.75 2.00 0.03
N ALA A 44 -3.69 1.30 1.17
CA ALA A 44 -3.16 1.88 2.40
C ALA A 44 -1.72 2.40 2.27
N LEU A 45 -0.89 1.70 1.47
CA LEU A 45 0.47 2.12 1.19
C LEU A 45 0.50 3.36 0.29
N ARG A 46 -0.35 3.39 -0.75
CA ARG A 46 -0.50 4.56 -1.62
C ARG A 46 -1.01 5.77 -0.86
N ASP A 47 -1.94 5.58 0.06
CA ASP A 47 -2.51 6.65 0.88
C ASP A 47 -1.47 7.25 1.82
N TYR A 48 -0.66 6.39 2.45
CA TYR A 48 0.45 6.81 3.29
C TYR A 48 1.47 7.66 2.51
N PHE A 49 1.82 7.25 1.29
CA PHE A 49 2.80 7.96 0.46
C PHE A 49 2.21 9.04 -0.46
N ARG A 50 0.91 9.27 -0.46
CA ARG A 50 0.23 10.19 -1.38
C ARG A 50 0.85 11.59 -1.40
N PRO A 51 1.15 12.24 -0.25
CA PRO A 51 1.74 13.58 -0.29
C PRO A 51 3.15 13.60 -0.91
N LEU A 52 3.93 12.55 -0.70
CA LEU A 52 5.25 12.40 -1.30
C LEU A 52 5.16 12.16 -2.80
N GLU A 53 4.20 11.34 -3.24
CA GLU A 53 3.94 11.09 -4.65
C GLU A 53 3.60 12.38 -5.39
N ASP A 54 2.72 13.21 -4.81
CA ASP A 54 2.33 14.51 -5.38
C ASP A 54 3.53 15.46 -5.50
N TRP A 55 4.36 15.52 -4.44
CA TRP A 55 5.57 16.33 -4.44
C TRP A 55 6.57 15.86 -5.51
N LEU A 56 6.87 14.57 -5.58
CA LEU A 56 7.79 13.99 -6.57
C LEU A 56 7.31 14.24 -8.00
N ARG A 57 6.00 14.12 -8.25
CA ARG A 57 5.40 14.43 -9.55
C ARG A 57 5.65 15.88 -9.95
N SER A 58 5.45 16.82 -9.02
CA SER A 58 5.69 18.24 -9.28
C SER A 58 7.17 18.55 -9.55
N GLU A 59 8.05 17.91 -8.79
CA GLU A 59 9.48 18.16 -8.86
C GLU A 59 10.09 17.59 -10.15
N ASN A 60 9.72 16.35 -10.51
CA ASN A 60 10.18 15.73 -11.75
C ASN A 60 9.74 16.51 -13.00
N LEU A 61 8.54 17.12 -12.97
CA LEU A 61 8.07 18.02 -14.03
C LEU A 61 8.86 19.33 -14.08
N ARG A 62 9.26 19.86 -12.90
CA ARG A 62 10.04 21.09 -12.79
C ARG A 62 11.48 20.92 -13.30
N THR A 63 12.10 19.78 -13.00
CA THR A 63 13.49 19.48 -13.39
C THR A 63 13.60 18.80 -14.76
N GLY A 64 12.49 18.28 -15.29
CA GLY A 64 12.46 17.59 -16.58
C GLY A 64 13.12 16.21 -16.53
N GLU A 65 13.09 15.55 -15.37
CA GLU A 65 13.72 14.24 -15.17
C GLU A 65 13.03 13.14 -15.99
N TYR A 66 13.83 12.26 -16.57
CA TYR A 66 13.33 11.10 -17.29
C TYR A 66 12.86 10.03 -16.31
N LEU A 67 11.58 9.66 -16.38
CA LEU A 67 11.01 8.61 -15.55
C LEU A 67 11.12 7.25 -16.22
N GLY A 68 11.82 6.35 -15.55
CA GLY A 68 12.09 4.99 -16.03
C GLY A 68 13.56 4.80 -16.35
N TRP A 69 13.87 3.65 -16.92
CA TRP A 69 15.21 3.29 -17.37
C TRP A 69 15.18 3.12 -18.88
N SER A 70 16.19 3.68 -19.56
CA SER A 70 16.45 3.28 -20.94
C SER A 70 17.11 1.90 -20.91
N TYR A 71 16.75 1.06 -21.89
CA TYR A 71 17.42 -0.22 -22.07
C TYR A 71 18.85 0.04 -22.56
N ASP A 72 19.83 -0.09 -21.68
CA ASP A 72 21.27 0.06 -22.01
C ASP A 72 21.90 -1.23 -22.57
N GLY A 73 21.07 -2.26 -22.82
CA GLY A 73 21.42 -3.36 -23.71
C GLY A 73 22.69 -4.12 -23.37
N ASP A 74 22.86 -4.59 -22.14
CA ASP A 74 23.57 -5.85 -21.84
C ASP A 74 23.56 -6.18 -20.35
N TYR A 75 22.61 -7.02 -19.91
CA TYR A 75 22.72 -7.65 -18.59
C TYR A 75 22.59 -9.17 -18.62
N CYS A 76 22.48 -9.79 -19.80
CA CYS A 76 22.53 -11.24 -20.02
C CYS A 76 22.64 -11.51 -21.53
N LYS A 77 23.86 -11.58 -22.09
CA LYS A 77 24.09 -12.36 -23.32
C LYS A 77 24.70 -13.69 -22.90
N PHE A 78 23.93 -14.76 -23.05
CA PHE A 78 24.44 -16.12 -23.02
C PHE A 78 24.99 -16.49 -24.39
#